data_AF-A0A0M9YPI3-F1
#
_entry.id   AF-A0A0M9YPI3-F1
#
_cell.length_a   1.000
_cell.length_b   1.000
_cell.length_c   1.000
_cell.angle_alpha   90.00
_cell.angle_beta   90.00
_cell.angle_gamma   90.00
#
_symmetry.space_group_name_H-M   'P 1'
#
loop_
_entity.id
_entity.type
_entity.pdbx_description
1 polymer ?
#
loop_
_entity_poly.entity_id
_entity_poly.type
_entity_poly.pdbx_seq_one_letter_code
_entity_poly.pdbx_strand_id
1 'polypeptide(L)'
;MSDPGNYAGNTDRSIGQLVAAATAEMSALVHDEIALAKAEVRQDAKRGAIGSIAFVAAGVFALFSIPVLSFAAAYGIHNLGLGLAWSFLIVGGAFIALGLLLAFLGIRKFKKVKPPEKSIASAKQTAAVLQNAKPHPRPSVEAAAIIERSGSSLAKGVEGGTGRDNATAVARSST
;
A
#
# COMPACT_ATOMS: atom_id res chain seq x y z
N MET A 1 -6.11 31.53 45.20
CA MET A 1 -6.87 30.32 45.56
C MET A 1 -6.38 29.21 44.65
N SER A 2 -5.37 28.47 45.08
CA SER A 2 -4.83 27.32 44.36
C SER A 2 -5.81 26.17 44.56
N ASP A 3 -6.15 25.44 43.50
CA ASP A 3 -6.82 24.15 43.65
C ASP A 3 -5.79 23.04 43.40
N PRO A 4 -5.20 22.44 44.46
CA PRO A 4 -4.37 21.27 44.36
C PRO A 4 -5.25 20.06 44.64
N GLY A 5 -5.70 19.32 43.61
CA GLY A 5 -6.50 18.15 43.94
C GLY A 5 -6.92 17.17 42.85
N ASN A 6 -6.94 17.52 41.57
CA ASN A 6 -7.55 16.60 40.59
C ASN A 6 -6.55 15.94 39.61
N TYR A 7 -5.44 15.44 40.14
CA TYR A 7 -4.58 14.44 39.47
C TYR A 7 -4.78 13.02 40.04
N ALA A 8 -5.74 12.83 40.94
CA ALA A 8 -6.07 11.53 41.52
C ALA A 8 -7.02 10.75 40.60
N GLY A 9 -6.50 10.24 39.49
CA GLY A 9 -7.30 9.43 38.57
C GLY A 9 -6.52 8.59 37.55
N ASN A 10 -5.24 8.25 37.77
CA ASN A 10 -4.49 7.53 36.73
C ASN A 10 -3.36 6.58 37.17
N THR A 11 -3.33 6.09 38.41
CA THR A 11 -2.29 5.10 38.79
C THR A 11 -2.71 3.66 38.45
N ASP A 12 -3.99 3.37 38.27
CA ASP A 12 -4.50 2.03 37.95
C ASP A 12 -5.19 1.97 36.59
N ARG A 13 -4.55 2.47 35.52
CA ARG A 13 -4.97 2.06 34.17
C ARG A 13 -4.70 0.57 34.07
N SER A 14 -5.76 -0.22 33.98
CA SER A 14 -5.62 -1.66 33.88
C SER A 14 -4.77 -2.02 32.65
N ILE A 15 -4.00 -3.10 32.73
CA ILE A 15 -3.21 -3.59 31.60
C ILE A 15 -4.07 -3.76 30.34
N GLY A 16 -5.36 -4.11 30.50
CA GLY A 16 -6.32 -4.16 29.41
C GLY A 16 -6.57 -2.80 28.75
N GLN A 17 -6.64 -1.71 29.51
CA GLN A 17 -6.79 -0.35 28.96
C GLN A 17 -5.53 0.14 28.25
N LEU A 18 -4.33 -0.21 28.74
CA LEU A 18 -3.07 0.13 28.07
C LEU A 18 -2.90 -0.63 26.75
N VAL A 19 -3.23 -1.92 26.73
CA VAL A 19 -3.21 -2.74 25.50
C VAL A 19 -4.27 -2.27 24.50
N ALA A 20 -5.47 -1.92 24.96
CA ALA A 20 -6.52 -1.37 24.10
C ALA A 20 -6.09 -0.03 23.47
N ALA A 21 -5.47 0.87 24.25
CA ALA A 21 -4.95 2.13 23.75
C ALA A 21 -3.84 1.93 22.71
N ALA A 22 -2.85 1.07 22.99
CA ALA A 22 -1.77 0.78 22.07
C ALA A 22 -2.26 0.14 20.75
N THR A 23 -3.28 -0.73 20.83
CA THR A 23 -3.90 -1.36 19.65
C THR A 23 -4.68 -0.32 18.82
N ALA A 24 -5.33 0.64 19.48
CA ALA A 24 -6.02 1.74 18.80
C ALA A 24 -5.03 2.66 18.07
N GLU A 25 -3.89 3.00 18.68
CA GLU A 25 -2.84 3.81 18.04
C GLU A 25 -2.20 3.10 16.84
N MET A 26 -1.91 1.80 16.96
CA MET A 26 -1.45 1.00 15.82
C MET A 26 -2.49 0.95 14.69
N SER A 27 -3.78 0.84 15.03
CA SER A 27 -4.85 0.87 14.02
C SER A 27 -4.94 2.25 13.33
N ALA A 28 -4.71 3.34 14.07
CA ALA A 28 -4.67 4.68 13.53
C ALA A 28 -3.50 4.86 12.54
N LEU A 29 -2.29 4.40 12.91
CA LEU A 29 -1.12 4.45 12.02
C LEU A 29 -1.34 3.68 10.72
N VAL A 30 -1.92 2.48 10.79
CA VAL A 30 -2.23 1.69 9.58
C VAL A 30 -3.27 2.40 8.72
N HIS A 31 -4.28 3.02 9.34
CA HIS A 31 -5.28 3.79 8.61
C HIS A 31 -4.66 4.99 7.89
N ASP A 32 -3.75 5.70 8.55
CA ASP A 32 -3.05 6.87 7.99
C ASP A 32 -2.13 6.48 6.83
N GLU A 33 -1.39 5.37 6.96
CA GLU A 33 -0.53 4.85 5.87
C GLU A 33 -1.37 4.46 4.64
N ILE A 34 -2.52 3.82 4.87
CA ILE A 34 -3.49 3.51 3.80
C ILE A 34 -4.05 4.79 3.19
N ALA A 35 -4.38 5.80 4.01
CA ALA A 35 -4.90 7.07 3.54
C ALA A 35 -3.86 7.80 2.68
N LEU A 36 -2.59 7.78 3.08
CA LEU A 36 -1.47 8.35 2.33
C LEU A 36 -1.24 7.61 1.01
N ALA A 37 -1.14 6.28 1.05
CA ALA A 37 -0.99 5.47 -0.17
C ALA A 37 -2.15 5.70 -1.15
N LYS A 38 -3.38 5.84 -0.62
CA LYS A 38 -4.55 6.18 -1.43
C LYS A 38 -4.45 7.59 -2.02
N ALA A 39 -3.89 8.55 -1.29
CA ALA A 39 -3.67 9.90 -1.80
C ALA A 39 -2.62 9.91 -2.92
N GLU A 40 -1.52 9.17 -2.77
CA GLU A 40 -0.47 9.04 -3.79
C GLU A 40 -1.01 8.37 -5.07
N VAL A 41 -1.72 7.24 -4.95
CA VAL A 41 -2.36 6.59 -6.10
C VAL A 41 -3.36 7.53 -6.79
N ARG A 42 -4.13 8.33 -6.04
CA ARG A 42 -5.03 9.33 -6.63
C ARG A 42 -4.27 10.44 -7.34
N GLN A 43 -3.15 10.89 -6.78
CA GLN A 43 -2.32 11.92 -7.38
C GLN A 43 -1.67 11.43 -8.68
N ASP A 44 -1.16 10.20 -8.68
CA ASP A 44 -0.59 9.57 -9.87
C ASP A 44 -1.65 9.31 -10.94
N ALA A 45 -2.84 8.83 -10.55
CA ALA A 45 -3.97 8.70 -11.47
C ALA A 45 -4.35 10.05 -12.08
N LYS A 46 -4.39 11.13 -11.28
CA LYS A 46 -4.69 12.49 -11.77
C LYS A 46 -3.61 13.00 -12.74
N ARG A 47 -2.34 12.81 -12.40
CA ARG A 47 -1.21 13.17 -13.28
C ARG A 47 -1.25 12.40 -14.59
N GLY A 48 -1.48 11.09 -14.53
CA GLY A 48 -1.67 10.24 -15.70
C GLY A 48 -2.86 10.68 -16.55
N ALA A 49 -3.99 11.01 -15.92
CA ALA A 49 -5.18 11.51 -16.61
C ALA A 49 -4.89 12.82 -17.34
N ILE A 50 -4.27 13.80 -16.68
CA ILE A 50 -3.89 15.07 -17.32
C ILE A 50 -2.88 14.84 -18.44
N GLY A 51 -1.87 14.00 -18.22
CA GLY A 51 -0.88 13.64 -19.24
C GLY A 51 -1.51 12.97 -20.47
N SER A 52 -2.61 12.24 -20.29
CA SER A 52 -3.33 11.59 -21.40
C SER A 52 -4.12 12.55 -22.30
N ILE A 53 -4.42 13.78 -21.84
CA ILE A 53 -5.23 14.76 -22.60
C ILE A 53 -4.59 15.07 -23.95
N ALA A 54 -3.28 15.33 -23.98
CA ALA A 54 -2.56 15.65 -25.21
C ALA A 54 -2.57 14.46 -26.19
N PHE A 55 -2.46 13.23 -25.69
CA PHE A 55 -2.54 12.02 -26.52
C PHE A 55 -3.94 11.79 -27.09
N VAL A 56 -4.99 12.04 -26.29
CA VAL A 56 -6.37 11.98 -26.78
C VAL A 56 -6.60 13.03 -27.86
N ALA A 57 -6.18 14.28 -27.63
CA ALA A 57 -6.27 15.35 -28.61
C ALA A 57 -5.51 15.00 -29.90
N ALA A 58 -4.26 14.55 -29.78
CA ALA A 58 -3.46 14.09 -30.91
C ALA A 58 -4.14 12.94 -31.67
N GLY A 59 -4.73 11.98 -30.95
CA GLY A 59 -5.50 10.89 -31.54
C GLY A 59 -6.72 11.37 -32.31
N VAL A 60 -7.45 12.37 -31.79
CA VAL A 60 -8.58 13.01 -32.47
C VAL A 60 -8.11 13.70 -33.75
N PHE A 61 -7.07 14.53 -33.69
CA PHE A 61 -6.53 15.20 -34.88
C PHE A 61 -6.00 14.20 -35.91
N ALA A 62 -5.35 13.12 -35.48
CA ALA A 62 -4.93 12.04 -36.36
C ALA A 62 -6.12 11.34 -37.01
N LEU A 63 -7.20 11.09 -36.28
CA LEU A 63 -8.42 10.49 -36.83
C LEU A 63 -9.08 11.39 -37.89
N PHE A 64 -9.20 12.69 -37.60
CA PHE A 64 -9.78 13.65 -38.54
C PHE A 64 -8.86 13.95 -39.75
N SER A 65 -7.55 13.73 -39.65
CA SER A 65 -6.64 13.92 -40.78
C SER A 65 -6.70 12.77 -41.80
N ILE A 66 -7.11 11.57 -41.41
CA ILE A 66 -7.22 10.40 -42.31
C ILE A 66 -8.04 10.72 -43.58
N PRO A 67 -9.28 11.23 -43.51
CA PRO A 67 -10.04 11.53 -44.74
C PRO A 67 -9.34 12.59 -45.59
N VAL A 68 -8.79 13.65 -44.98
CA VAL A 68 -8.08 14.72 -45.71
C VAL A 68 -6.86 14.16 -46.45
N LEU A 69 -6.05 13.35 -45.76
CA LEU A 69 -4.89 12.68 -46.35
C LEU A 69 -5.31 11.65 -47.41
N SER A 70 -6.45 11.00 -47.24
CA SER A 70 -6.99 10.05 -48.22
C SER A 70 -7.34 10.75 -49.53
N PHE A 71 -8.01 11.90 -49.47
CA PHE A 71 -8.28 12.74 -50.63
C PHE A 71 -6.98 13.23 -51.28
N ALA A 72 -6.07 13.78 -50.48
CA ALA A 72 -4.79 14.27 -50.99
C ALA A 72 -3.99 13.17 -51.71
N ALA A 73 -3.92 11.97 -51.12
CA ALA A 73 -3.26 10.82 -51.73
C ALA A 73 -3.95 10.36 -53.02
N ALA A 74 -5.28 10.26 -53.02
CA ALA A 74 -6.04 9.83 -54.20
C ALA A 74 -5.87 10.82 -55.37
N TYR A 75 -5.95 12.13 -55.11
CA TYR A 75 -5.68 13.14 -56.14
C TYR A 75 -4.21 13.15 -56.58
N GLY A 76 -3.27 12.91 -55.65
CA GLY A 76 -1.85 12.76 -55.98
C GLY A 76 -1.59 11.61 -56.94
N ILE A 77 -2.20 10.44 -56.69
CA ILE A 77 -2.11 9.27 -57.58
C ILE A 77 -2.83 9.54 -58.91
N HIS A 78 -3.98 10.21 -58.87
CA HIS A 78 -4.72 10.59 -60.08
C HIS A 78 -3.86 11.44 -61.03
N ASN A 79 -3.07 12.38 -60.50
CA ASN A 79 -2.14 13.20 -61.29
C ASN A 79 -1.04 12.40 -62.01
N LEU A 80 -0.84 11.12 -61.67
CA LEU A 80 0.07 10.22 -62.39
C LEU A 80 -0.60 9.57 -63.62
N GLY A 81 -1.84 9.93 -63.94
CA GLY A 81 -2.60 9.43 -65.09
C GLY A 81 -3.54 8.27 -64.79
N LEU A 82 -3.66 7.85 -63.51
CA LEU A 82 -4.64 6.84 -63.11
C LEU A 82 -6.05 7.43 -62.99
N GLY A 83 -7.07 6.66 -63.37
CA GLY A 83 -8.46 7.07 -63.18
C GLY A 83 -8.80 7.29 -61.70
N LEU A 84 -9.60 8.30 -61.39
CA LEU A 84 -9.89 8.72 -60.01
C LEU A 84 -10.42 7.57 -59.13
N ALA A 85 -11.30 6.73 -59.68
CA ALA A 85 -11.84 5.56 -58.97
C ALA A 85 -10.74 4.57 -58.54
N TRP A 86 -9.77 4.30 -59.42
CA TRP A 86 -8.65 3.41 -59.11
C TRP A 86 -7.70 4.01 -58.07
N SER A 87 -7.50 5.32 -58.10
CA SER A 87 -6.71 6.03 -57.08
C SER A 87 -7.32 5.87 -55.68
N PHE A 88 -8.63 6.08 -55.54
CA PHE A 88 -9.32 5.87 -54.26
C PHE A 88 -9.29 4.41 -53.81
N LEU A 89 -9.42 3.45 -54.74
CA LEU A 89 -9.35 2.03 -54.43
C LEU A 89 -7.97 1.64 -53.88
N ILE A 90 -6.89 2.14 -54.47
CA ILE A 90 -5.52 1.90 -54.02
C ILE A 90 -5.29 2.48 -52.63
N VAL A 91 -5.67 3.73 -52.40
CA VAL A 91 -5.49 4.40 -51.10
C VAL A 91 -6.34 3.72 -50.01
N GLY A 92 -7.60 3.41 -50.31
CA GLY A 92 -8.48 2.68 -49.39
C GLY A 92 -7.95 1.28 -49.07
N GLY A 93 -7.48 0.56 -50.09
CA GLY A 93 -6.84 -0.75 -49.93
C GLY A 93 -5.58 -0.68 -49.07
N ALA A 94 -4.76 0.36 -49.23
CA ALA A 94 -3.58 0.59 -48.41
C ALA A 94 -3.94 0.84 -46.93
N PHE A 95 -4.98 1.62 -46.64
CA PHE A 95 -5.44 1.82 -45.27
C PHE A 95 -6.01 0.55 -44.64
N ILE A 96 -6.75 -0.27 -45.40
CA ILE A 96 -7.22 -1.58 -44.92
C ILE A 96 -6.03 -2.48 -44.58
N ALA A 97 -5.04 -2.58 -45.48
CA ALA A 97 -3.84 -3.39 -45.24
C ALA A 97 -3.07 -2.91 -44.00
N LEU A 98 -2.89 -1.60 -43.85
CA LEU A 98 -2.26 -1.00 -42.68
C LEU A 98 -3.06 -1.28 -41.40
N GLY A 99 -4.39 -1.16 -41.44
CA GLY A 99 -5.29 -1.46 -40.33
C GLY A 99 -5.19 -2.92 -39.89
N LEU A 100 -5.19 -3.86 -40.82
CA LEU A 100 -5.01 -5.30 -40.54
C LEU A 100 -3.64 -5.58 -39.91
N LEU A 101 -2.57 -4.94 -40.42
CA LEU A 101 -1.23 -5.08 -39.85
C LEU A 101 -1.16 -4.57 -38.41
N LEU A 102 -1.69 -3.38 -38.15
CA LEU A 102 -1.76 -2.79 -36.81
C LEU A 102 -2.59 -3.64 -35.85
N ALA A 103 -3.76 -4.12 -36.29
CA ALA A 103 -4.60 -5.01 -35.51
C ALA A 103 -3.88 -6.32 -35.17
N PHE A 104 -3.17 -6.91 -36.13
CA PHE A 104 -2.37 -8.12 -35.92
C PHE A 104 -1.24 -7.90 -34.90
N LEU A 105 -0.48 -6.80 -35.03
CA LEU A 105 0.56 -6.43 -34.08
C LEU A 105 -0.01 -6.19 -32.68
N GLY A 106 -1.15 -5.49 -32.60
CA GLY A 106 -1.89 -5.23 -31.37
C GLY A 106 -2.27 -6.52 -30.67
N ILE A 107 -2.98 -7.42 -31.36
CA ILE A 107 -3.39 -8.73 -30.84
C ILE A 107 -2.17 -9.53 -30.36
N ARG A 108 -1.08 -9.55 -31.13
CA ARG A 108 0.14 -10.28 -30.76
C ARG A 108 0.82 -9.70 -29.52
N LYS A 109 0.72 -8.39 -29.30
CA LYS A 109 1.27 -7.73 -28.12
C LYS A 109 0.38 -7.94 -26.89
N PHE A 110 -0.94 -7.82 -27.04
CA PHE A 110 -1.90 -8.10 -25.97
C PHE A 110 -1.87 -9.55 -25.51
N LYS A 111 -1.74 -10.52 -26.42
CA LYS A 111 -1.59 -11.95 -26.07
C LYS A 111 -0.36 -12.26 -25.22
N LYS A 112 0.66 -11.38 -25.20
CA LYS A 112 1.86 -11.54 -24.37
C LYS A 112 1.73 -10.92 -22.99
N VAL A 113 0.73 -10.06 -22.76
CA VAL A 113 0.49 -9.45 -21.45
C VAL A 113 -0.22 -10.49 -20.58
N LYS A 114 0.55 -11.16 -19.72
CA LYS A 114 -0.01 -12.01 -18.67
C LYS A 114 -0.48 -11.14 -17.51
N PRO A 115 -1.61 -11.47 -16.84
CA PRO A 115 -1.97 -10.81 -15.60
C PRO A 115 -0.82 -10.93 -14.58
N PRO A 116 -0.66 -10.00 -13.63
CA PRO A 116 0.41 -10.05 -12.64
C PRO A 116 0.12 -11.14 -11.59
N GLU A 117 0.26 -12.40 -12.00
CA GLU A 117 -0.08 -13.59 -11.21
C GLU A 117 0.66 -13.62 -9.87
N LYS A 118 1.94 -13.22 -9.86
CA LYS A 118 2.75 -13.16 -8.62
C LYS A 118 2.19 -12.15 -7.62
N SER A 119 1.84 -10.95 -8.07
CA SER A 119 1.26 -9.93 -7.19
C SER A 119 -0.11 -10.34 -6.65
N ILE A 120 -0.94 -10.97 -7.49
CA ILE A 120 -2.25 -11.49 -7.07
C ILE A 120 -2.09 -12.66 -6.08
N ALA A 121 -1.15 -13.57 -6.34
CA ALA A 121 -0.86 -14.70 -5.45
C ALA A 121 -0.33 -14.23 -4.09
N SER A 122 0.64 -13.31 -4.07
CA SER A 122 1.16 -12.73 -2.83
C SER A 122 0.06 -12.01 -2.04
N ALA A 123 -0.78 -11.20 -2.69
CA ALA A 123 -1.89 -10.53 -2.02
C ALA A 123 -2.89 -11.52 -1.40
N LYS A 124 -3.23 -12.59 -2.13
CA LYS A 124 -4.11 -13.66 -1.63
C LYS A 124 -3.49 -14.44 -0.48
N GLN A 125 -2.19 -14.75 -0.54
CA GLN A 125 -1.48 -15.42 0.54
C GLN A 125 -1.46 -14.57 1.80
N THR A 126 -1.15 -13.28 1.70
CA THR A 126 -1.17 -12.36 2.84
C THR A 126 -2.56 -12.27 3.47
N ALA A 127 -3.61 -12.12 2.65
CA ALA A 127 -4.99 -12.15 3.14
C ALA A 127 -5.35 -13.49 3.81
N ALA A 128 -4.88 -14.61 3.25
CA ALA A 128 -5.13 -15.93 3.78
C ALA A 128 -4.44 -16.22 5.11
N VAL A 129 -3.25 -15.66 5.34
CA VAL A 129 -2.57 -15.76 6.63
C VAL A 129 -3.28 -14.91 7.68
N LEU A 130 -3.71 -13.70 7.32
CA LEU A 130 -4.38 -12.78 8.24
C LEU A 130 -5.77 -13.29 8.68
N GLN A 131 -6.54 -13.92 7.80
CA GLN A 131 -7.85 -14.49 8.17
C GLN A 131 -7.73 -15.72 9.10
N ASN A 132 -6.62 -16.46 9.02
CA ASN A 132 -6.40 -17.69 9.80
C ASN A 132 -5.71 -17.42 11.14
N ALA A 133 -5.20 -16.20 11.37
CA ALA A 133 -4.65 -15.79 12.65
C ALA A 133 -5.80 -15.62 13.67
N LYS A 134 -6.20 -16.71 14.34
CA LYS A 134 -7.02 -16.61 15.57
C LYS A 134 -6.24 -15.82 16.62
N PRO A 135 -6.86 -14.84 17.33
CA PRO A 135 -6.25 -14.25 18.53
C PRO A 135 -5.97 -15.38 19.52
N HIS A 136 -4.71 -15.71 19.73
CA HIS A 136 -4.33 -16.69 20.75
C HIS A 136 -4.42 -15.97 22.10
N PRO A 137 -5.34 -16.36 23.00
CA PRO A 137 -5.27 -15.92 24.38
C PRO A 137 -3.99 -16.55 24.92
N ARG A 138 -2.98 -15.74 25.25
CA ARG A 138 -1.84 -16.25 26.01
C ARG A 138 -2.41 -16.85 27.29
N PRO A 139 -2.20 -18.15 27.58
CA PRO A 139 -2.63 -18.72 28.82
C PRO A 139 -1.93 -17.92 29.93
N SER A 140 -2.73 -17.28 30.79
CA SER A 140 -2.34 -16.55 32.00
C SER A 140 -1.56 -17.39 33.02
N VAL A 141 -1.16 -18.60 32.64
CA VAL A 141 -0.47 -19.62 33.41
C VAL A 141 0.99 -19.23 33.65
N GLU A 142 1.63 -18.48 32.74
CA GLU A 142 3.00 -18.01 32.96
C GLU A 142 3.08 -16.81 33.92
N ALA A 143 2.10 -15.91 33.86
CA ALA A 143 1.99 -14.79 34.81
C ALA A 143 1.62 -15.25 36.23
N ALA A 144 0.74 -16.25 36.36
CA ALA A 144 0.39 -16.85 37.65
C ALA A 144 1.56 -17.63 38.27
N ALA A 145 2.31 -18.40 37.48
CA ALA A 145 3.46 -19.16 37.96
C ALA A 145 4.64 -18.27 38.42
N ILE A 146 4.80 -17.08 37.82
CA ILE A 146 5.81 -16.09 38.24
C ILE A 146 5.42 -15.46 39.59
N ILE A 147 4.13 -15.19 39.81
CA ILE A 147 3.62 -14.64 41.08
C ILE A 147 3.74 -15.66 42.22
N GLU A 148 3.45 -16.94 41.97
CA GLU A 148 3.56 -18.02 42.95
C GLU A 148 5.02 -18.30 43.36
N ARG A 149 5.95 -18.30 42.39
CA ARG A 149 7.39 -18.43 42.66
C ARG A 149 7.95 -17.25 43.45
N SER A 150 7.45 -16.04 43.21
CA SER A 150 7.87 -14.82 43.91
C SER A 150 7.32 -14.70 45.33
N GLY A 151 6.16 -15.30 45.63
CA GLY A 151 5.61 -15.33 47.00
C GLY A 151 6.40 -16.22 47.96
N SER A 152 6.94 -17.35 47.46
CA SER A 152 7.70 -18.30 48.28
C SER A 152 9.10 -17.79 48.70
N SER A 153 9.73 -16.93 47.90
CA SER A 153 11.04 -16.36 48.22
C SER A 153 10.98 -15.23 49.25
N LEU A 154 9.88 -14.46 49.25
CA LEU A 154 9.62 -13.43 50.27
C LEU A 154 9.28 -14.04 51.63
N ALA A 155 8.50 -15.13 51.67
CA ALA A 155 8.22 -15.85 52.92
C ALA A 155 9.50 -16.46 53.55
N LYS A 156 10.41 -16.97 52.71
CA LYS A 156 11.68 -17.58 53.16
C LYS A 156 12.74 -16.55 53.59
N GLY A 157 12.62 -15.29 53.16
CA GLY A 157 13.51 -14.19 53.55
C GLY A 157 13.16 -13.58 54.93
N VAL A 158 11.92 -13.71 55.38
CA VAL A 158 11.46 -13.15 56.67
C VAL A 158 11.80 -14.05 57.87
N GLU A 159 11.94 -15.36 57.67
CA GLU A 159 12.35 -16.30 58.75
C GLU A 159 13.88 -16.36 59.00
N GLY A 160 14.72 -15.76 58.14
CA GLY A 160 16.19 -15.85 58.24
C GLY A 160 16.91 -14.60 58.77
N GLY A 161 16.17 -13.55 59.13
CA GLY A 161 16.72 -12.19 59.30
C GLY A 161 16.81 -11.67 60.73
N THR A 162 17.16 -12.49 61.72
CA THR A 162 17.54 -12.00 63.06
C THR A 162 19.05 -12.13 63.27
N GLY A 163 19.72 -10.98 63.19
CA GLY A 163 21.05 -10.77 63.76
C GLY A 163 22.22 -10.80 62.77
N ARG A 164 22.63 -9.62 62.29
CA ARG A 164 23.97 -9.10 62.59
C ARG A 164 24.15 -7.63 62.19
N ASP A 165 24.24 -6.83 63.23
CA ASP A 165 25.08 -5.67 63.46
C ASP A 165 26.41 -5.61 62.70
N ASN A 166 26.57 -4.57 61.87
CA ASN A 166 27.87 -3.98 61.55
C ASN A 166 27.69 -2.60 60.88
N ALA A 167 27.65 -1.58 61.72
CA ALA A 167 28.03 -0.23 61.34
C ALA A 167 29.55 -0.19 61.10
N THR A 168 29.99 0.25 59.92
CA THR A 168 31.17 1.13 59.76
C THR A 168 31.32 1.59 58.32
N ALA A 169 31.44 2.92 58.18
CA ALA A 169 32.33 3.65 57.28
C ALA A 169 32.53 3.14 55.84
N VAL A 170 32.18 3.96 54.86
CA VAL A 170 33.18 4.54 53.94
C VAL A 170 32.63 5.87 53.42
N ALA A 171 33.36 6.92 53.79
CA ALA A 171 33.30 8.23 53.19
C ALA A 171 34.22 8.29 51.96
N ARG A 172 33.95 9.31 51.12
CA ARG A 172 34.85 10.00 50.18
C ARG A 172 34.95 9.50 48.74
N SER A 173 35.02 10.52 47.88
CA SER A 173 35.79 10.63 46.63
C SER A 173 35.06 10.11 45.39
N SER A 174 34.98 10.79 44.25
CA SER A 174 35.35 12.12 43.77
C SER A 174 34.77 12.23 42.35
N THR A 175 34.58 13.47 41.89
CA THR A 175 34.52 13.94 40.47
C THR A 175 33.43 13.40 39.55
#